data_AF-A0A7C5AJW9-F1
#
_entry.id   AF-A0A7C5AJW9-F1
#
_cell.length_a   1.000
_cell.length_b   1.000
_cell.length_c   1.000
_cell.angle_alpha   90.00
_cell.angle_beta   90.00
_cell.angle_gamma   90.00
#
_symmetry.space_group_name_H-M   'P 1'
#
loop_
_entity.id
_entity.type
_entity.pdbx_description
1 polymer ?
#
loop_
_entity_poly.entity_id
_entity_poly.type
_entity_poly.pdbx_seq_one_letter_code
_entity_poly.pdbx_strand_id
1 'polypeptide(L)'
;MTRRERLMATLRGESVDRPAVNFYEISGFEDTSNPDPYNIYSDPSWRPLIEMAARFTDRIVMCGVPFKNEPPDPAAHLSRTEVREEGSSRFWTTTVQAGSRLLTSKARRDADINTVWTTEH
;
A
#
# COMPACT_ATOMS: atom_id res chain seq x y z
N MET A 1 5.69 -14.23 -26.27
CA MET A 1 4.93 -12.98 -26.04
C MET A 1 5.69 -12.09 -25.07
N THR A 2 5.63 -10.78 -25.24
CA THR A 2 6.07 -9.84 -24.19
C THR A 2 5.19 -9.97 -22.95
N ARG A 3 5.67 -9.48 -21.79
CA ARG A 3 4.88 -9.49 -20.55
C ARG A 3 3.56 -8.75 -20.68
N ARG A 4 3.60 -7.58 -21.33
CA ARG A 4 2.42 -6.78 -21.61
C ARG A 4 1.44 -7.51 -22.54
N GLU A 5 1.93 -8.12 -23.62
CA GLU A 5 1.08 -8.94 -24.50
C GLU A 5 0.40 -10.07 -23.75
N ARG A 6 1.15 -10.84 -22.96
CA ARG A 6 0.63 -11.96 -22.18
C ARG A 6 -0.43 -11.51 -21.17
N LEU A 7 -0.16 -10.43 -20.45
CA LEU A 7 -1.11 -9.87 -19.47
C LEU A 7 -2.40 -9.43 -20.15
N MET A 8 -2.31 -8.68 -21.26
CA MET A 8 -3.49 -8.20 -21.98
C MET A 8 -4.29 -9.34 -22.61
N ALA A 9 -3.63 -10.35 -23.19
CA ALA A 9 -4.29 -11.53 -23.74
C ALA A 9 -5.00 -12.35 -22.63
N THR A 10 -4.35 -12.52 -21.48
CA THR A 10 -4.94 -13.18 -20.30
C THR A 10 -6.24 -12.46 -19.87
N LEU A 11 -6.23 -11.14 -19.75
CA LEU A 11 -7.40 -10.35 -19.36
C LEU A 11 -8.55 -10.40 -20.38
N ARG A 12 -8.27 -10.73 -21.64
CA ARG A 12 -9.27 -10.87 -22.71
C ARG A 12 -9.77 -12.31 -22.90
N GLY A 13 -9.23 -13.27 -22.16
CA GLY A 13 -9.54 -14.69 -22.36
C GLY A 13 -8.95 -15.27 -23.65
N GLU A 14 -7.90 -14.64 -24.18
CA GLU A 14 -7.19 -15.10 -25.38
C GLU A 14 -6.13 -16.16 -25.03
N SER A 15 -5.62 -16.87 -26.04
CA SER A 15 -4.51 -17.82 -25.85
C SER A 15 -3.21 -17.12 -25.47
N VAL A 16 -2.43 -17.75 -24.60
CA VAL A 16 -1.14 -17.23 -24.09
C VAL A 16 -0.05 -18.30 -24.15
N ASP A 17 1.21 -17.87 -24.20
CA ASP A 17 2.38 -18.75 -24.21
C ASP A 17 2.65 -19.44 -22.85
N ARG A 18 2.19 -18.82 -21.75
CA ARG A 18 2.11 -19.38 -20.39
C ARG A 18 1.10 -18.58 -19.56
N PRO A 19 0.62 -19.10 -18.42
CA PRO A 19 -0.18 -18.31 -17.49
C PRO A 19 0.56 -17.02 -17.08
N ALA A 20 -0.16 -15.89 -17.05
CA ALA A 20 0.37 -14.65 -16.50
C ALA A 20 0.49 -14.77 -14.97
N VAL A 21 1.59 -14.25 -14.41
CA VAL A 21 1.86 -14.31 -12.96
C VAL A 21 2.15 -12.90 -12.46
N ASN A 22 1.53 -12.53 -11.34
CA ASN A 22 1.75 -11.28 -10.62
C ASN A 22 1.71 -11.55 -9.12
N PHE A 23 2.65 -11.03 -8.34
CA PHE A 23 2.48 -10.97 -6.89
C PHE A 23 1.67 -9.72 -6.54
N TYR A 24 0.59 -9.90 -5.80
CA TYR A 24 -0.36 -8.83 -5.49
C TYR A 24 0.29 -7.68 -4.71
N GLU A 25 1.19 -7.99 -3.75
CA GLU A 25 1.78 -7.00 -2.82
C GLU A 25 3.29 -6.74 -3.05
N ILE A 26 3.89 -7.39 -4.04
CA ILE A 26 5.31 -7.22 -4.38
C ILE A 26 5.43 -7.07 -5.88
N SER A 27 5.45 -5.83 -6.32
CA SER A 27 5.38 -5.45 -7.72
C SER A 27 6.75 -5.20 -8.33
N GLY A 28 7.82 -5.14 -7.54
CA GLY A 28 9.16 -4.76 -7.98
C GLY A 28 9.35 -3.24 -8.09
N PHE A 29 8.43 -2.46 -7.49
CA PHE A 29 8.41 -0.99 -7.48
C PHE A 29 8.38 -0.42 -6.05
N GLU A 30 8.60 -1.28 -5.06
CA GLU A 30 8.63 -0.90 -3.65
C GLU A 30 9.76 0.09 -3.37
N ASP A 31 9.50 1.11 -2.56
CA ASP A 31 10.48 2.15 -2.21
C ASP A 31 11.45 1.65 -1.12
N THR A 32 12.62 1.19 -1.56
CA THR A 32 13.67 0.71 -0.66
C THR A 32 14.51 1.84 -0.06
N SER A 33 14.26 3.10 -0.42
CA SER A 33 15.05 4.26 -0.01
C SER A 33 14.38 5.11 1.07
N ASN A 34 13.07 4.94 1.29
CA ASN A 34 12.32 5.64 2.32
C ASN A 34 12.87 5.30 3.72
N PRO A 35 13.32 6.30 4.51
CA PRO A 35 13.93 6.11 5.82
C PRO A 35 12.92 5.91 6.96
N ASP A 36 11.61 5.87 6.70
CA ASP A 36 10.61 5.58 7.74
C ASP A 36 10.93 4.24 8.40
N PRO A 37 11.14 4.16 9.73
CA PRO A 37 11.47 2.91 10.42
C PRO A 37 10.42 1.80 10.29
N TYR A 38 9.20 2.13 9.85
CA TYR A 38 8.14 1.15 9.58
C TYR A 38 8.14 0.67 8.12
N ASN A 39 9.04 1.17 7.26
CA ASN A 39 9.21 0.71 5.88
C ASN A 39 10.03 -0.59 5.84
N ILE A 40 9.33 -1.74 5.80
CA ILE A 40 9.99 -3.04 5.79
C ILE A 40 10.86 -3.27 4.55
N TYR A 41 10.56 -2.61 3.43
CA TYR A 41 11.29 -2.80 2.17
C TYR A 41 12.68 -2.16 2.17
N SER A 42 13.00 -1.35 3.18
CA SER A 42 14.35 -0.82 3.38
C SER A 42 15.35 -1.90 3.83
N ASP A 43 14.87 -3.01 4.40
CA ASP A 43 15.74 -4.12 4.78
C ASP A 43 16.30 -4.82 3.53
N PRO A 44 17.64 -5.01 3.42
CA PRO A 44 18.27 -5.60 2.24
C PRO A 44 17.78 -7.02 1.89
N SER A 45 17.18 -7.75 2.84
CA SER A 45 16.62 -9.08 2.61
C SER A 45 15.44 -9.09 1.66
N TRP A 46 14.73 -7.97 1.46
CA TRP A 46 13.65 -7.85 0.48
C TRP A 46 14.13 -7.72 -0.96
N ARG A 47 15.37 -7.23 -1.17
CA ARG A 47 15.91 -6.94 -2.51
C ARG A 47 15.80 -8.12 -3.48
N PRO A 48 16.18 -9.36 -3.13
CA PRO A 48 16.06 -10.49 -4.05
C PRO A 48 14.62 -10.74 -4.53
N LEU A 49 13.63 -10.57 -3.64
CA LEU A 49 12.22 -10.81 -3.94
C LEU A 49 11.64 -9.69 -4.81
N ILE A 50 11.97 -8.44 -4.51
CA ILE A 50 11.60 -7.26 -5.32
C ILE A 50 12.19 -7.38 -6.73
N GLU A 51 13.48 -7.72 -6.84
CA GLU A 51 14.14 -7.92 -8.15
C GLU A 51 13.53 -9.10 -8.91
N MET A 52 13.19 -10.19 -8.23
CA MET A 52 12.53 -11.33 -8.85
C MET A 52 11.16 -10.93 -9.41
N ALA A 53 10.35 -10.21 -8.63
CA ALA A 53 9.07 -9.67 -9.09
C ALA A 53 9.26 -8.77 -10.33
N ALA A 54 10.22 -7.84 -10.26
CA ALA A 54 10.56 -6.94 -11.35
C ALA A 54 11.00 -7.66 -12.64
N ARG A 55 11.77 -8.76 -12.51
CA ARG A 55 12.43 -9.46 -13.64
C ARG A 55 11.69 -10.67 -14.19
N PHE A 56 10.78 -11.27 -13.44
CA PHE A 56 10.20 -12.57 -13.84
C PHE A 56 8.68 -12.62 -13.84
N THR A 57 7.99 -11.56 -13.40
CA THR A 57 6.51 -11.52 -13.37
C THR A 57 5.93 -10.56 -14.41
N ASP A 58 4.64 -10.70 -14.73
CA ASP A 58 3.91 -9.92 -15.72
C ASP A 58 3.36 -8.59 -15.18
N ARG A 59 3.45 -8.38 -13.86
CA ARG A 59 3.30 -7.13 -13.10
C ARG A 59 2.05 -6.29 -13.39
N ILE A 60 1.11 -6.32 -12.45
CA ILE A 60 0.05 -5.32 -12.30
C ILE A 60 0.45 -4.45 -11.11
N VAL A 61 1.00 -3.26 -11.38
CA VAL A 61 1.46 -2.37 -10.32
C VAL A 61 0.26 -1.67 -9.69
N MET A 62 0.11 -1.82 -8.37
CA MET A 62 -0.83 -1.01 -7.60
C MET A 62 -0.22 0.38 -7.42
N CYS A 63 -0.75 1.37 -8.14
CA CYS A 63 -0.34 2.76 -7.98
C CYS A 63 -1.57 3.64 -7.71
N GLY A 64 -1.41 4.62 -6.83
CA GLY A 64 -2.38 5.69 -6.69
C GLY A 64 -2.40 6.50 -7.98
N VAL A 65 -3.58 6.71 -8.56
CA VAL A 65 -3.74 7.58 -9.72
C VAL A 65 -3.96 9.00 -9.19
N PRO A 66 -3.03 9.95 -9.41
CA PRO A 66 -3.23 11.32 -8.94
C PRO A 66 -4.37 11.97 -9.73
N PHE A 67 -5.32 12.59 -9.04
CA PHE A 67 -6.35 13.42 -9.67
C PHE A 67 -5.81 14.81 -9.94
N LYS A 68 -5.98 15.30 -11.17
CA LYS A 68 -5.70 16.71 -11.48
C LYS A 68 -6.75 17.58 -10.82
N ASN A 69 -6.32 18.62 -10.11
CA ASN A 69 -7.19 19.56 -9.39
C ASN A 69 -8.06 18.89 -8.31
N GLU A 70 -7.50 17.93 -7.58
CA GLU A 70 -8.16 17.35 -6.43
C GLU A 70 -8.55 18.46 -5.42
N PRO A 71 -9.85 18.61 -5.08
CA PRO A 71 -10.25 19.57 -4.07
C PRO A 71 -9.70 19.14 -2.70
N PRO A 72 -9.47 20.07 -1.77
CA PRO A 72 -9.05 19.71 -0.42
C PRO A 72 -10.09 18.81 0.25
N ASP A 73 -9.64 17.95 1.17
CA ASP A 73 -10.53 17.08 1.93
C ASP A 73 -11.60 17.94 2.67
N PRO A 74 -12.89 17.79 2.33
CA PRO A 74 -13.95 18.59 2.93
C PRO A 74 -14.12 18.32 4.42
N ALA A 75 -13.67 17.16 4.92
CA ALA A 75 -13.76 16.78 6.33
C ALA A 75 -12.51 17.15 7.14
N ALA A 76 -11.47 17.72 6.52
CA ALA A 76 -10.20 18.01 7.20
C ALA A 76 -10.37 18.89 8.45
N HIS A 77 -11.26 19.87 8.41
CA HIS A 77 -11.53 20.76 9.55
C HIS A 77 -12.37 20.11 10.67
N LEU A 78 -13.00 18.96 10.40
CA LEU A 78 -13.77 18.17 11.36
C LEU A 78 -12.98 16.96 11.87
N SER A 79 -11.84 16.67 11.25
CA SER A 79 -11.04 15.48 11.50
C SER A 79 -9.73 15.84 12.18
N ARG A 80 -9.31 15.00 13.14
CA ARG A 80 -8.01 15.12 13.78
C ARG A 80 -7.43 13.74 13.98
N THR A 81 -6.19 13.57 13.52
CA THR A 81 -5.41 12.34 13.74
C THR A 81 -4.24 12.66 14.65
N GLU A 82 -4.16 11.93 15.76
CA GLU A 82 -3.00 11.92 16.64
C GLU A 82 -2.17 10.66 16.37
N VAL A 83 -0.86 10.82 16.30
CA VAL A 83 0.09 9.71 16.12
C VAL A 83 0.91 9.57 17.38
N ARG A 84 1.06 8.34 17.88
CA ARG A 84 1.89 8.02 19.06
C ARG A 84 2.76 6.82 18.75
N GLU A 85 3.98 6.82 19.27
CA GLU A 85 4.88 5.68 19.19
C GLU A 85 5.03 5.06 20.58
N GLU A 86 4.83 3.75 20.68
CA GLU A 86 4.97 2.99 21.91
C GLU A 86 5.72 1.69 21.61
N GLY A 87 6.94 1.55 22.14
CA GLY A 87 7.81 0.41 21.81
C GLY A 87 8.17 0.39 20.31
N SER A 88 7.90 -0.73 19.64
CA SER A 88 8.11 -0.93 18.20
C SER A 88 6.83 -0.74 17.37
N SER A 89 5.84 -0.04 17.92
CA SER A 89 4.52 0.16 17.31
C SER A 89 4.18 1.64 17.17
N ARG A 90 3.59 1.99 16.03
CA ARG A 90 2.98 3.30 15.76
C ARG A 90 1.47 3.15 15.84
N PHE A 91 0.84 4.06 16.57
CA PHE A 91 -0.60 4.11 16.77
C PHE A 91 -1.16 5.39 16.18
N TRP A 92 -2.31 5.29 15.54
CA TRP A 92 -3.11 6.41 15.09
C TRP A 92 -4.43 6.41 15.86
N THR A 93 -4.81 7.56 16.38
CA THR A 93 -6.17 7.81 16.86
C THR A 93 -6.75 8.92 15.99
N THR A 94 -7.75 8.57 15.19
CA THR A 94 -8.47 9.52 14.34
C THR A 94 -9.82 9.81 14.97
N THR A 95 -10.12 11.09 15.12
CA THR A 95 -11.40 11.57 15.62
C THR A 95 -12.08 12.42 14.55
N VAL A 96 -13.39 12.26 14.39
CA VAL A 96 -14.20 13.02 13.42
C VAL A 96 -15.44 13.57 14.09
N GLN A 97 -15.66 14.88 13.99
CA GLN A 97 -16.87 15.54 14.47
C GLN A 97 -18.01 15.36 13.44
N ALA A 98 -18.99 14.52 13.78
CA ALA A 98 -20.17 14.24 12.96
C ALA A 98 -21.44 14.78 13.63
N GLY A 99 -21.79 16.03 13.32
CA GLY A 99 -22.91 16.73 13.97
C GLY A 99 -22.64 16.89 15.47
N SER A 100 -23.46 16.28 16.31
CA SER A 100 -23.29 16.28 17.78
C SER A 100 -22.43 15.13 18.32
N ARG A 101 -21.96 14.22 17.47
CA ARG A 101 -21.20 13.04 17.87
C ARG A 101 -19.73 13.17 17.51
N LEU A 102 -18.87 12.71 18.41
CA LEU A 102 -17.45 12.50 18.13
C LEU A 102 -17.23 11.01 17.83
N LEU A 103 -16.84 10.70 16.60
CA LEU A 103 -16.45 9.35 16.20
C LEU A 103 -14.95 9.18 16.44
N THR A 104 -14.52 8.01 16.89
CA THR A 104 -13.10 7.70 17.16
C THR A 104 -12.76 6.37 16.51
N SER A 105 -11.68 6.33 15.75
CA SER A 105 -11.10 5.10 15.18
C SER A 105 -9.65 5.00 15.63
N LYS A 106 -9.18 3.78 15.90
CA LYS A 106 -7.78 3.52 16.26
C LYS A 106 -7.15 2.54 15.29
N ALA A 107 -5.89 2.78 14.97
CA ALA A 107 -5.09 1.90 14.15
C ALA A 107 -3.69 1.71 14.71
N ARG A 108 -3.04 0.60 14.36
CA ARG A 108 -1.68 0.26 14.76
C ARG A 108 -0.88 -0.32 13.60
N ARG A 109 0.42 -0.02 13.57
CA ARG A 109 1.41 -0.69 12.73
C ARG A 109 2.61 -1.05 13.59
N ASP A 110 3.12 -2.25 13.42
CA ASP A 110 4.35 -2.71 14.08
C ASP A 110 5.50 -2.59 13.07
N ALA A 111 6.73 -2.30 13.55
CA ALA A 111 7.88 -1.94 12.70
C ALA A 111 8.17 -2.96 11.58
N ASP A 112 8.09 -4.25 11.90
CA ASP A 112 8.42 -5.34 10.97
C ASP A 112 7.23 -5.82 10.12
N ILE A 113 6.09 -5.10 10.16
CA ILE A 113 4.84 -5.51 9.50
C ILE A 113 4.39 -4.44 8.50
N ASN A 114 4.13 -4.84 7.25
CA ASN A 114 3.61 -3.93 6.20
C ASN A 114 2.09 -3.73 6.23
N THR A 115 1.46 -3.96 7.38
CA THR A 115 0.01 -3.90 7.55
C THR A 115 -0.33 -2.92 8.66
N VAL A 116 -1.24 -2.00 8.38
CA VAL A 116 -1.88 -1.15 9.38
C VAL A 116 -3.18 -1.84 9.79
N TRP A 117 -3.29 -2.20 11.06
CA TRP A 117 -4.47 -2.84 11.63
C TRP A 117 -5.40 -1.80 12.23
N THR A 118 -6.68 -1.81 11.85
CA THR A 118 -7.71 -1.10 12.62
C THR A 118 -8.00 -1.89 13.89
N THR A 119 -7.79 -1.26 15.05
CA THR A 119 -7.99 -1.88 16.36
C THR A 119 -9.32 -1.46 17.01
N GLU A 120 -9.91 -0.36 16.55
CA GLU A 120 -11.22 0.17 16.97
C GLU A 120 -11.85 0.94 15.80
N HIS A 121 -13.15 0.74 15.57
CA HIS A 121 -13.95 1.40 14.53
C HIS A 121 -14.87 2.47 15.11
#